data_AF-A0A368SMZ1-F1
#
_entry.id   AF-A0A368SMZ1-F1
#
_cell.length_a   1.000
_cell.length_b   1.000
_cell.length_c   1.000
_cell.angle_alpha   90.00
_cell.angle_beta   90.00
_cell.angle_gamma   90.00
#
_symmetry.space_group_name_H-M   'P 1'
#
loop_
_entity.id
_entity.type
_entity.pdbx_description
1 polymer ?
#
loop_
_entity_poly.entity_id
_entity_poly.type
_entity_poly.pdbx_seq_one_letter_code
_entity_poly.pdbx_strand_id
1 'polypeptide(L)'
;MAAVDLIGKPLLSDPSSAGRDHRVHERELVDNYRCGLGMDHPIPMRLAIIVPKEQLKARDVFTFLCCWHLWKHRNGVVFNEQQPCLSNILRSCREDARLWASRLPRADAPVVESWCNLLSPV
;
A
#
# COMPACT_ATOMS: atom_id res chain seq x y z
N MET A 1 -16.82 -5.19 38.17
CA MET A 1 -15.64 -4.48 37.63
C MET A 1 -14.96 -5.41 36.63
N ALA A 2 -15.10 -5.14 35.33
CA ALA A 2 -14.49 -5.98 34.29
C ALA A 2 -13.00 -5.64 34.14
N ALA A 3 -12.14 -6.65 34.02
CA ALA A 3 -10.72 -6.45 33.76
C ALA A 3 -10.53 -5.94 32.31
N VAL A 4 -9.87 -4.80 32.19
CA VAL A 4 -9.52 -4.16 30.91
C VAL A 4 -8.01 -4.20 30.74
N ASP A 5 -7.54 -4.39 29.50
CA ASP A 5 -6.10 -4.39 29.19
C ASP A 5 -5.53 -2.95 29.19
N LEU A 6 -4.21 -2.78 29.04
CA LEU A 6 -3.50 -1.49 29.09
C LEU A 6 -3.95 -0.45 28.04
N ILE A 7 -4.83 -0.84 27.11
CA ILE A 7 -5.43 0.00 26.06
C ILE A 7 -6.97 0.13 26.26
N GLY A 8 -7.51 -0.29 27.40
CA GLY A 8 -8.91 -0.12 27.78
C GLY A 8 -9.89 -1.06 27.07
N LYS A 9 -9.43 -2.15 26.45
CA LYS A 9 -10.31 -3.14 25.82
C LYS A 9 -10.82 -4.17 26.84
N PRO A 10 -12.11 -4.54 26.82
CA PRO A 10 -12.66 -5.57 27.72
C PRO A 10 -12.09 -6.95 27.37
N LEU A 11 -11.53 -7.63 28.37
CA LEU A 11 -11.13 -9.03 28.23
C LEU A 11 -12.38 -9.91 28.37
N LEU A 12 -13.09 -10.16 27.26
CA LEU A 12 -14.16 -11.17 27.23
C LEU A 12 -13.59 -12.50 26.70
N SER A 13 -13.57 -13.48 27.60
CA SER A 13 -13.36 -14.89 27.36
C SER A 13 -14.60 -15.55 26.74
N ASP A 14 -14.46 -16.14 25.56
CA ASP A 14 -15.20 -17.34 25.14
C ASP A 14 -14.52 -18.01 23.92
N PRO A 15 -14.11 -19.29 23.99
CA PRO A 15 -13.34 -19.95 22.93
C PRO A 15 -14.19 -20.62 21.83
N SER A 16 -15.51 -20.37 21.75
CA SER A 16 -16.42 -21.13 20.87
C SER A 16 -16.80 -20.44 19.54
N SER A 17 -16.03 -19.45 19.07
CA SER A 17 -16.27 -18.77 17.77
C SER A 17 -15.00 -18.78 16.89
N ALA A 18 -14.26 -19.90 16.92
CA ALA A 18 -13.06 -20.14 16.12
C ALA A 18 -13.36 -20.39 14.63
N GLY A 19 -14.19 -19.52 14.07
CA GLY A 19 -14.55 -19.46 12.65
C GLY A 19 -14.87 -18.03 12.23
N ARG A 20 -14.33 -17.01 12.93
CA ARG A 20 -14.26 -15.65 12.40
C ARG A 20 -13.34 -15.71 11.18
N ASP A 21 -13.96 -15.89 10.03
CA ASP A 21 -13.34 -16.01 8.72
C ASP A 21 -12.21 -14.98 8.59
N HIS A 22 -10.98 -15.47 8.50
CA HIS A 22 -9.78 -14.65 8.39
C HIS A 22 -9.92 -13.60 7.27
N ARG A 23 -10.70 -13.91 6.23
CA ARG A 23 -11.00 -13.00 5.12
C ARG A 23 -11.84 -11.80 5.54
N VAL A 24 -12.76 -11.95 6.49
CA VAL A 24 -13.61 -10.86 6.99
C VAL A 24 -12.78 -9.89 7.83
N HIS A 25 -11.87 -10.41 8.67
CA HIS A 25 -10.96 -9.56 9.43
C HIS A 25 -9.94 -8.83 8.54
N GLU A 26 -9.39 -9.52 7.52
CA GLU A 26 -8.49 -8.88 6.54
C GLU A 26 -9.25 -7.84 5.70
N ARG A 27 -10.53 -8.07 5.36
CA ARG A 27 -11.39 -7.09 4.67
C ARG A 27 -11.70 -5.88 5.53
N GLU A 28 -12.08 -6.06 6.80
CA GLU A 28 -12.27 -4.95 7.75
C GLU A 28 -10.97 -4.16 7.97
N LEU A 29 -9.81 -4.81 8.01
CA LEU A 29 -8.53 -4.13 8.06
C LEU A 29 -8.29 -3.34 6.77
N VAL A 30 -8.53 -3.92 5.60
CA VAL A 30 -8.40 -3.23 4.31
C VAL A 30 -9.33 -2.01 4.24
N ASP A 31 -10.58 -2.15 4.69
CA ASP A 31 -11.59 -1.08 4.69
C ASP A 31 -11.29 -0.02 5.77
N ASN A 32 -10.82 -0.39 6.96
CA ASN A 32 -10.34 0.54 7.98
C ASN A 32 -9.06 1.27 7.55
N TYR A 33 -8.15 0.59 6.86
CA TYR A 33 -7.00 1.24 6.24
C TYR A 33 -7.46 2.21 5.15
N ARG A 34 -8.47 1.84 4.35
CA ARG A 34 -9.07 2.68 3.31
C ARG A 34 -9.70 3.96 3.88
N CYS A 35 -10.45 3.81 4.97
CA CYS A 35 -11.22 4.88 5.61
C CYS A 35 -10.37 5.76 6.55
N GLY A 36 -9.51 5.17 7.38
CA GLY A 36 -8.68 5.89 8.37
C GLY A 36 -7.55 6.72 7.77
N LEU A 37 -7.21 6.50 6.49
CA LEU A 37 -6.13 7.22 5.81
C LEU A 37 -6.60 8.09 4.64
N GLY A 38 -7.91 8.13 4.32
CA GLY A 38 -8.44 8.89 3.18
C GLY A 38 -7.78 8.44 1.85
N MET A 39 -7.88 7.15 1.55
CA MET A 39 -7.07 6.45 0.53
C MET A 39 -7.72 6.42 -0.86
N ASP A 40 -8.66 7.33 -1.13
CA ASP A 40 -9.07 7.67 -2.50
C ASP A 40 -8.04 8.61 -3.17
N HIS A 41 -6.98 8.96 -2.44
CA HIS A 41 -5.76 9.58 -2.95
C HIS A 41 -4.58 8.62 -2.76
N PRO A 42 -3.60 8.63 -3.68
CA PRO A 42 -2.50 7.66 -3.67
C PRO A 42 -1.74 7.78 -2.34
N ILE A 43 -1.82 6.72 -1.53
CA ILE A 43 -1.01 6.39 -0.34
C ILE A 43 0.46 6.76 -0.44
N PRO A 44 1.11 6.69 -1.61
CA PRO A 44 2.45 7.22 -1.77
C PRO A 44 2.58 8.71 -1.33
N MET A 45 1.55 9.55 -1.49
CA MET A 45 1.64 10.97 -1.12
C MET A 45 1.75 11.23 0.37
N ARG A 46 1.10 10.43 1.24
CA ARG A 46 1.07 10.75 2.67
C ARG A 46 2.40 10.44 3.38
N LEU A 47 3.16 9.45 2.89
CA LEU A 47 4.56 9.26 3.30
C LEU A 47 5.49 10.30 2.65
N ALA A 48 5.25 10.70 1.40
CA ALA A 48 6.10 11.64 0.67
C ALA A 48 6.04 13.09 1.19
N ILE A 49 4.99 13.48 1.92
CA ILE A 49 4.87 14.84 2.49
C ILE A 49 5.72 14.98 3.76
N ILE A 50 5.91 13.89 4.51
CA ILE A 50 6.61 13.92 5.80
C ILE A 50 8.13 13.77 5.63
N VAL A 51 8.57 13.03 4.61
CA VAL A 51 10.00 12.74 4.40
C VAL A 51 10.63 13.85 3.55
N PRO A 52 11.67 14.57 4.05
CA PRO A 52 12.44 15.52 3.27
C PRO A 52 13.04 14.85 2.02
N LYS A 53 13.11 15.59 0.91
CA LYS A 53 13.60 15.05 -0.37
C LYS A 53 15.01 14.46 -0.24
N GLU A 54 15.83 15.05 0.60
CA GLU A 54 17.23 14.69 0.86
C GLU A 54 17.38 13.29 1.47
N GLN A 55 16.33 12.75 2.10
CA GLN A 55 16.32 11.42 2.71
C GLN A 55 15.68 10.36 1.79
N LEU A 56 15.06 10.76 0.68
CA LEU A 56 14.42 9.85 -0.26
C LEU A 56 15.47 9.24 -1.19
N LYS A 57 15.86 8.00 -0.90
CA LYS A 57 16.68 7.21 -1.82
C LYS A 57 15.79 6.65 -2.93
N ALA A 58 16.20 6.87 -4.17
CA ALA A 58 15.42 6.44 -5.33
C ALA A 58 15.07 4.94 -5.30
N ARG A 59 16.03 4.06 -4.95
CA ARG A 59 15.78 2.61 -4.83
C ARG A 59 14.65 2.29 -3.86
N ASP A 60 14.62 2.93 -2.70
CA ASP A 60 13.65 2.65 -1.65
C ASP A 60 12.25 3.12 -2.09
N VAL A 61 12.17 4.24 -2.81
CA VAL A 61 10.93 4.72 -3.48
C VAL A 61 10.45 3.71 -4.52
N PHE A 62 11.34 3.20 -5.38
CA PHE A 62 10.97 2.22 -6.40
C PHE A 62 10.45 0.91 -5.79
N THR A 63 11.15 0.37 -4.78
CA THR A 63 10.70 -0.83 -4.06
C THR A 63 9.34 -0.60 -3.41
N PHE A 64 9.15 0.55 -2.75
CA PHE A 64 7.88 0.90 -2.13
C PHE A 64 6.73 0.95 -3.14
N LEU A 65 6.91 1.61 -4.29
CA LEU A 65 5.89 1.68 -5.34
C LEU A 65 5.49 0.28 -5.84
N CYS A 66 6.47 -0.55 -6.18
CA CYS A 66 6.22 -1.92 -6.65
C CYS A 66 5.46 -2.76 -5.62
N CYS A 67 5.93 -2.77 -4.36
CA CYS A 67 5.26 -3.49 -3.28
C CYS A 67 3.84 -2.98 -3.02
N TRP A 68 3.65 -1.66 -3.10
CA TRP A 68 2.35 -1.02 -2.90
C TRP A 68 1.33 -1.45 -3.97
N HIS A 69 1.70 -1.42 -5.25
CA HIS A 69 0.79 -1.86 -6.31
C HIS A 69 0.54 -3.37 -6.29
N LEU A 70 1.55 -4.17 -5.94
CA LEU A 70 1.38 -5.62 -5.77
C LEU A 70 0.38 -5.94 -4.65
N TRP A 71 0.52 -5.26 -3.50
CA TRP A 71 -0.40 -5.41 -2.38
C TRP A 71 -1.83 -4.99 -2.75
N LYS A 72 -2.00 -3.82 -3.39
CA LYS A 72 -3.31 -3.35 -3.89
C LYS A 72 -3.96 -4.37 -4.83
N HIS A 73 -3.19 -4.89 -5.78
CA HIS A 73 -3.70 -5.86 -6.75
C HIS A 73 -4.07 -7.19 -6.09
N ARG A 74 -3.24 -7.74 -5.20
CA ARG A 74 -3.58 -8.93 -4.41
C ARG A 74 -4.91 -8.74 -3.67
N ASN A 75 -5.11 -7.59 -3.03
CA ASN A 75 -6.37 -7.30 -2.34
C ASN A 75 -7.54 -7.20 -3.31
N GLY A 76 -7.37 -6.59 -4.48
CA GLY A 76 -8.38 -6.58 -5.52
C GLY A 76 -8.75 -7.99 -6.00
N VAL A 77 -7.77 -8.89 -6.17
CA VAL A 77 -8.01 -10.29 -6.55
C VAL A 77 -8.78 -11.03 -5.46
N VAL A 78 -8.38 -10.88 -4.19
CA VAL A 78 -8.96 -11.62 -3.06
C VAL A 78 -10.33 -11.10 -2.65
N PHE A 79 -10.52 -9.78 -2.65
CA PHE A 79 -11.73 -9.15 -2.09
C PHE A 79 -12.73 -8.68 -3.15
N ASN A 80 -12.27 -8.35 -4.36
CA ASN A 80 -13.10 -7.80 -5.44
C ASN A 80 -13.15 -8.71 -6.67
N GLU A 81 -12.72 -9.97 -6.54
CA GLU A 81 -12.72 -10.98 -7.62
C GLU A 81 -12.02 -10.51 -8.91
N GLN A 82 -11.03 -9.62 -8.78
CA GLN A 82 -10.25 -9.18 -9.93
C GLN A 82 -9.40 -10.33 -10.48
N GLN A 83 -9.26 -10.38 -11.80
CA GLN A 83 -8.33 -11.31 -12.46
C GLN A 83 -6.87 -10.88 -12.17
N PRO A 84 -5.97 -11.82 -11.81
CA PRO A 84 -4.54 -11.55 -11.73
C PRO A 84 -4.01 -11.00 -13.06
N CYS A 85 -3.37 -9.82 -13.03
CA CYS A 85 -2.88 -9.18 -14.25
C CYS A 85 -1.61 -8.37 -13.98
N LEU A 86 -0.46 -8.98 -14.28
CA LEU A 86 0.85 -8.35 -14.11
C LEU A 86 0.98 -7.05 -14.91
N SER A 87 0.48 -7.02 -16.15
CA SER A 87 0.56 -5.83 -17.01
C SER A 87 -0.16 -4.62 -16.41
N ASN A 88 -1.27 -4.83 -15.68
CA ASN A 88 -1.95 -3.75 -14.98
C ASN A 88 -1.14 -3.24 -13.78
N ILE A 89 -0.50 -4.14 -13.01
CA ILE A 89 0.39 -3.75 -11.91
C ILE A 89 1.54 -2.90 -12.43
N LEU A 90 2.24 -3.37 -13.46
CA LEU A 90 3.40 -2.70 -14.04
C LEU A 90 3.03 -1.32 -14.61
N ARG A 91 1.88 -1.23 -15.32
CA ARG A 91 1.35 0.03 -15.83
C ARG A 91 1.11 1.04 -14.71
N SER A 92 0.44 0.62 -13.63
CA SER A 92 0.17 1.51 -12.50
C SER A 92 1.46 1.93 -11.77
N CYS A 93 2.42 1.02 -11.58
CA CYS A 93 3.74 1.38 -11.04
C CYS A 93 4.42 2.44 -11.89
N ARG A 94 4.34 2.33 -13.23
CA ARG A 94 4.98 3.26 -14.17
C ARG A 94 4.35 4.65 -14.12
N GLU A 95 3.02 4.70 -14.06
CA GLU A 95 2.27 5.96 -13.92
C GLU A 95 2.64 6.67 -12.62
N ASP A 96 2.63 5.94 -11.49
CA ASP A 96 3.00 6.51 -10.20
C ASP A 96 4.49 6.89 -10.15
N ALA A 97 5.39 6.11 -10.75
CA ALA A 97 6.82 6.44 -10.82
C ALA A 97 7.07 7.82 -11.43
N ARG A 98 6.35 8.18 -12.50
CA ARG A 98 6.44 9.51 -13.12
C ARG A 98 5.96 10.63 -12.20
N LEU A 99 4.89 10.41 -11.44
CA LEU A 99 4.42 11.38 -10.45
C LEU A 99 5.47 11.62 -9.36
N TRP A 100 6.21 10.56 -9.00
CA TRP A 100 7.27 10.58 -8.00
C TRP A 100 8.57 11.24 -8.45
N ALA A 101 8.82 11.42 -9.75
CA ALA A 101 10.00 12.12 -10.25
C ALA A 101 10.15 13.54 -9.65
N SER A 102 9.02 14.24 -9.45
CA SER A 102 8.99 15.58 -8.85
C SER A 102 9.36 15.59 -7.36
N ARG A 103 9.30 14.44 -6.68
CA ARG A 103 9.54 14.27 -5.24
C ARG A 103 10.97 13.87 -4.92
N LEU A 104 11.67 13.22 -5.85
CA LEU A 104 13.08 12.89 -5.70
C LEU A 104 13.98 14.13 -5.72
N PRO A 105 15.20 14.05 -5.15
CA PRO A 105 16.25 15.01 -5.43
C PRO A 105 16.44 15.19 -6.95
N ARG A 106 16.78 16.41 -7.38
CA ARG A 106 16.93 16.73 -8.82
C ARG A 106 17.98 15.85 -9.52
N ALA A 107 19.01 15.42 -8.78
CA ALA A 107 20.03 14.50 -9.27
C ALA A 107 19.49 13.09 -9.56
N ASP A 108 18.46 12.67 -8.82
CA ASP A 108 17.89 11.32 -8.92
C ASP A 108 16.69 11.26 -9.87
N ALA A 109 16.05 12.39 -10.19
CA ALA A 109 14.90 12.43 -11.09
C ALA A 109 15.08 11.66 -12.43
N PRO A 110 16.25 11.67 -13.09
CA PRO A 110 16.45 10.91 -14.33
C PRO A 110 16.32 9.38 -14.17
N VAL A 111 16.54 8.83 -12.97
CA VAL A 111 16.44 7.38 -12.72
C VAL A 111 15.02 6.85 -12.92
N VAL A 112 14.01 7.72 -12.83
CA VAL A 112 12.61 7.37 -13.04
C VAL A 112 12.35 6.88 -14.46
N GLU A 113 13.06 7.39 -15.47
CA GLU A 113 12.93 6.88 -16.84
C GLU A 113 13.44 5.44 -16.95
N SER A 114 14.53 5.10 -16.24
CA SER A 114 15.00 3.72 -16.15
C SER A 114 13.95 2.80 -15.51
N TRP A 115 13.26 3.26 -14.46
CA TRP A 115 12.15 2.52 -13.87
C TRP A 115 10.99 2.35 -14.85
N CYS A 116 10.62 3.41 -15.56
CA CYS A 116 9.53 3.36 -16.54
C CYS A 116 9.81 2.36 -17.66
N ASN A 117 11.07 2.22 -18.08
CA ASN A 117 11.48 1.23 -19.07
C ASN A 117 11.37 -0.20 -18.50
N LEU A 118 11.82 -0.43 -17.26
CA LEU A 118 11.67 -1.73 -16.58
C LEU A 118 10.21 -2.12 -16.32
N LEU A 119 9.34 -1.14 -16.11
CA LEU A 119 7.91 -1.32 -15.84
C LEU A 119 7.05 -1.31 -17.12
N SER A 120 7.67 -1.23 -18.31
CA SER A 120 6.93 -1.35 -19.55
C SER A 120 6.59 -2.82 -19.79
N PRO A 121 5.30 -3.19 -19.95
CA PRO A 121 4.93 -4.56 -20.27
C PRO A 121 5.53 -4.97 -21.62
N VAL A 122 5.98 -6.22 -21.71
CA VAL A 122 6.35 -6.88 -22.98
C VAL A 122 5.09 -7.19 -23.78
#